data_AF-G8X8T1-F1
#
_entry.id   AF-G8X8T1-F1
#
_cell.length_a   1.000
_cell.length_b   1.000
_cell.length_c   1.000
_cell.angle_alpha   90.00
_cell.angle_beta   90.00
_cell.angle_gamma   90.00
#
_symmetry.space_group_name_H-M   'P 1'
#
loop_
_entity.id
_entity.type
_entity.pdbx_description
1 polymer ?
#
loop_
_entity_poly.entity_id
_entity_poly.type
_entity_poly.pdbx_seq_one_letter_code
_entity_poly.pdbx_strand_id
1 'polypeptide(L)'
;MRKIIITSLGFFIFSCKEDIKKTDSEKEIKIFKEYFNNNGLKSDYDFSAITNYNLGIDNSQVSETGYTQIKFFDEDSDYVLSTEGKYIKEGADILPDLDNLKESIKTEKNAFFQNMLTLNKILFLNDKNAITNLSNSNNDLKNDLVILFNYEKDDNLTTTALKNLSRADEFPNYYLKSFLWFNRIDKERIRKKMLQNLVKINPSFTYDLTRFLFSDRNKNDKQIDSKLKFETLAYLLEIQLSNDDLNDLNDNRGYQLLQEFYKEDKALKITFKNTNYYRFQKLEKYSDIENPAESEYTKRGYIEDKDGFTNIRKDKNSSSEILGTVKTGSEIEIIKKNGDWWFVITQDGKKGYVHKSKIIVD
;
A
#
# COMPACT_ATOMS: atom_id res chain seq x y z
N MET A 1 -7.70 21.34 0.06
CA MET A 1 -8.23 22.63 -0.48
C MET A 1 -7.70 22.77 -1.90
N ARG A 2 -8.44 22.92 -3.00
CA ARG A 2 -9.83 23.25 -3.34
C ARG A 2 -10.27 22.31 -4.49
N LYS A 3 -11.50 21.77 -4.45
CA LYS A 3 -12.15 21.15 -5.62
C LYS A 3 -12.90 22.24 -6.37
N ILE A 4 -12.67 22.37 -7.68
CA ILE A 4 -13.51 23.20 -8.56
C ILE A 4 -14.35 22.25 -9.42
N ILE A 5 -15.67 22.40 -9.31
CA ILE A 5 -16.68 21.72 -10.12
C ILE A 5 -16.82 22.53 -11.42
N ILE A 6 -16.68 21.90 -12.58
CA ILE A 6 -16.95 22.51 -13.88
C ILE A 6 -18.29 21.99 -14.38
N THR A 7 -19.27 22.88 -14.49
CA THR A 7 -20.52 22.68 -15.21
C THR A 7 -20.30 22.89 -16.71
N SER A 8 -20.83 21.97 -17.52
CA SER A 8 -20.73 22.00 -18.97
C SER A 8 -21.69 23.02 -19.59
N LEU A 9 -21.19 23.82 -20.51
CA LEU A 9 -22.00 24.52 -21.50
C LEU A 9 -21.31 24.35 -22.86
N GLY A 10 -21.88 23.48 -23.69
CA GLY A 10 -21.40 23.24 -25.03
C GLY A 10 -21.81 24.37 -25.98
N PHE A 11 -20.86 24.90 -26.75
CA PHE A 11 -21.14 25.52 -28.04
C PHE A 11 -19.91 25.43 -28.96
N PHE A 12 -20.18 25.18 -30.24
CA PHE A 12 -19.29 24.96 -31.39
C PHE A 12 -18.08 25.92 -31.49
N ILE A 13 -16.91 25.52 -30.97
CA ILE A 13 -15.58 26.08 -31.33
C ILE A 13 -14.53 24.96 -31.16
N PHE A 14 -14.62 23.87 -31.94
CA PHE A 14 -13.68 22.74 -31.75
C PHE A 14 -12.37 22.89 -32.55
N SER A 15 -12.41 23.33 -33.81
CA SER A 15 -11.20 23.33 -34.67
C SER A 15 -10.13 24.36 -34.26
N CYS A 16 -10.47 25.65 -34.06
CA CYS A 16 -9.45 26.64 -33.66
C CYS A 16 -8.86 26.38 -32.26
N LYS A 17 -9.64 25.80 -31.33
CA LYS A 17 -9.14 25.49 -29.99
C LYS A 17 -8.16 24.31 -30.01
N GLU A 18 -8.36 23.34 -30.87
CA GLU A 18 -7.44 22.21 -31.06
C GLU A 18 -6.11 22.67 -31.68
N ASP A 19 -6.16 23.54 -32.70
CA ASP A 19 -4.94 24.09 -33.32
C ASP A 19 -4.12 24.96 -32.37
N ILE A 20 -4.79 25.77 -31.53
CA ILE A 20 -4.13 26.57 -30.50
C ILE A 20 -3.49 25.67 -29.44
N LYS A 21 -4.22 24.67 -28.91
CA LYS A 21 -3.68 23.71 -27.93
C LYS A 21 -2.49 22.93 -28.47
N LYS A 22 -2.52 22.55 -29.75
CA LYS A 22 -1.40 21.88 -30.40
C LYS A 22 -0.17 22.79 -30.50
N THR A 23 -0.37 24.03 -30.96
CA THR A 23 0.70 25.03 -31.10
C THR A 23 1.33 25.36 -29.75
N ASP A 24 0.55 25.47 -28.68
CA ASP A 24 1.07 25.76 -27.35
C ASP A 24 1.78 24.54 -26.74
N SER A 25 1.32 23.32 -27.02
CA SER A 25 2.04 22.10 -26.64
C SER A 25 3.43 22.02 -27.30
N GLU A 26 3.54 22.33 -28.59
CA GLU A 26 4.82 22.36 -29.32
C GLU A 26 5.79 23.40 -28.72
N LYS A 27 5.28 24.59 -28.38
CA LYS A 27 6.06 25.63 -27.69
C LYS A 27 6.51 25.20 -26.30
N GLU A 28 5.61 24.63 -25.50
CA GLU A 28 5.93 24.12 -24.16
C GLU A 28 7.01 23.03 -24.23
N ILE A 29 6.88 22.07 -25.16
CA ILE A 29 7.87 21.02 -25.39
C ILE A 29 9.23 21.60 -25.71
N LYS A 30 9.29 22.61 -26.58
CA LYS A 30 10.53 23.29 -26.93
C LYS A 30 11.19 23.97 -25.72
N ILE A 31 10.40 24.66 -24.88
CA ILE A 31 10.89 25.32 -23.66
C ILE A 31 11.49 24.30 -22.69
N PHE A 32 10.78 23.22 -22.39
CA PHE A 32 11.28 22.16 -21.52
C PHE A 32 12.53 21.50 -22.07
N LYS A 33 12.55 21.18 -23.37
CA LYS A 33 13.71 20.56 -24.03
C LYS A 33 14.94 21.45 -23.98
N GLU A 34 14.78 22.75 -24.25
CA GLU A 34 15.86 23.73 -24.14
C GLU A 34 16.39 23.81 -22.70
N TYR A 35 15.49 23.92 -21.71
CA TYR A 35 15.85 23.97 -20.30
C TYR A 35 16.58 22.70 -19.83
N PHE A 36 16.05 21.51 -20.16
CA PHE A 36 16.63 20.24 -19.77
C PHE A 36 18.02 20.01 -20.39
N ASN A 37 18.18 20.29 -21.69
CA ASN A 37 19.47 20.20 -22.36
C ASN A 37 20.52 21.13 -21.72
N ASN A 38 20.13 22.38 -21.45
CA ASN A 38 21.02 23.36 -20.83
C ASN A 38 21.42 22.99 -19.38
N ASN A 39 20.62 22.13 -18.74
CA ASN A 39 20.86 21.68 -17.36
C ASN A 39 21.35 20.22 -17.28
N GLY A 40 21.87 19.66 -18.38
CA GLY A 40 22.60 18.39 -18.37
C GLY A 40 21.75 17.13 -18.59
N LEU A 41 20.46 17.27 -18.93
CA LEU A 41 19.64 16.15 -19.42
C LEU A 41 19.66 16.15 -20.96
N LYS A 42 20.78 15.72 -21.54
CA LYS A 42 20.89 15.55 -23.00
C LYS A 42 20.18 14.27 -23.43
N SER A 43 19.38 14.33 -24.49
CA SER A 43 18.47 13.24 -24.92
C SER A 43 19.15 12.03 -25.59
N ASP A 44 20.33 11.66 -25.09
CA ASP A 44 21.26 10.65 -25.61
C ASP A 44 20.91 9.24 -25.10
N TYR A 45 19.97 9.15 -24.16
CA TYR A 45 19.48 7.91 -23.55
C TYR A 45 18.42 7.21 -24.40
N ASP A 46 18.28 5.90 -24.17
CA ASP A 46 17.22 5.09 -24.77
C ASP A 46 15.88 5.35 -24.06
N PHE A 47 15.20 6.40 -24.51
CA PHE A 47 13.92 6.84 -23.94
C PHE A 47 12.86 5.74 -23.97
N SER A 48 12.73 5.02 -25.07
CA SER A 48 11.75 3.94 -25.23
C SER A 48 12.06 2.76 -24.32
N ALA A 49 13.31 2.33 -24.21
CA ALA A 49 13.67 1.24 -23.30
C ALA A 49 13.43 1.62 -21.84
N ILE A 50 13.76 2.86 -21.45
CA ILE A 50 13.61 3.32 -20.07
C ILE A 50 12.13 3.49 -19.69
N THR A 51 11.31 4.07 -20.58
CA THR A 51 9.85 4.22 -20.34
C THR A 51 9.15 2.87 -20.32
N ASN A 52 9.53 1.93 -21.19
CA ASN A 52 9.00 0.57 -21.12
C ASN A 52 9.37 -0.11 -19.80
N TYR A 53 10.65 -0.07 -19.41
CA TYR A 53 11.12 -0.71 -18.18
C TYR A 53 10.54 -0.07 -16.91
N ASN A 54 10.45 1.26 -16.84
CA ASN A 54 9.99 1.96 -15.64
C ASN A 54 8.47 2.10 -15.57
N LEU A 55 7.76 2.14 -16.71
CA LEU A 55 6.33 2.50 -16.76
C LEU A 55 5.45 1.48 -17.47
N GLY A 56 6.04 0.48 -18.13
CA GLY A 56 5.27 -0.42 -18.99
C GLY A 56 4.71 0.25 -20.24
N ILE A 57 5.25 1.41 -20.62
CA ILE A 57 4.81 2.17 -21.79
C ILE A 57 5.69 1.81 -22.97
N ASP A 58 5.09 1.24 -24.01
CA ASP A 58 5.76 0.98 -25.28
C ASP A 58 5.43 2.01 -26.36
N ASN A 59 6.12 1.92 -27.50
CA ASN A 59 5.97 2.86 -28.60
C ASN A 59 4.56 2.88 -29.23
N SER A 60 3.75 1.83 -29.04
CA SER A 60 2.37 1.77 -29.56
C SER A 60 1.37 2.57 -28.71
N GLN A 61 1.76 2.94 -27.49
CA GLN A 61 0.91 3.63 -26.52
C GLN A 61 1.18 5.13 -26.46
N VAL A 62 2.14 5.64 -27.24
CA VAL A 62 2.57 7.03 -27.19
C VAL A 62 2.31 7.76 -28.50
N SER A 63 1.95 9.04 -28.39
CA SER A 63 1.91 9.96 -29.52
C SER A 63 3.33 10.36 -29.94
N GLU A 64 3.55 10.48 -31.25
CA GLU A 64 4.78 11.04 -31.81
C GLU A 64 4.93 12.54 -31.50
N THR A 65 3.82 13.25 -31.31
CA THR A 65 3.77 14.71 -31.07
C THR A 65 2.98 15.05 -29.82
N GLY A 66 3.29 16.20 -29.21
CA GLY A 66 2.58 16.66 -28.02
C GLY A 66 2.87 15.80 -26.78
N TYR A 67 1.83 15.64 -25.95
CA TYR A 67 1.90 14.91 -24.69
C TYR A 67 1.02 13.67 -24.73
N THR A 68 1.54 12.56 -24.22
CA THR A 68 0.76 11.34 -23.94
C THR A 68 0.49 11.27 -22.45
N GLN A 69 -0.78 11.12 -22.08
CA GLN A 69 -1.21 10.88 -20.71
C GLN A 69 -0.64 9.55 -20.19
N ILE A 70 0.15 9.58 -19.11
CA ILE A 70 0.62 8.37 -18.46
C ILE A 70 -0.54 7.76 -17.69
N LYS A 71 -0.76 6.46 -17.91
CA LYS A 71 -1.76 5.67 -17.20
C LYS A 71 -1.09 4.55 -16.42
N PHE A 72 -1.57 4.33 -15.20
CA PHE A 72 -1.20 3.19 -14.39
C PHE A 72 -2.46 2.36 -14.13
N PHE A 73 -2.43 1.07 -14.45
CA PHE A 73 -3.58 0.17 -14.28
C PHE A 73 -4.88 0.72 -14.93
N ASP A 74 -4.75 1.25 -16.16
CA ASP A 74 -5.80 1.89 -16.96
C ASP A 74 -6.41 3.19 -16.39
N GLU A 75 -5.83 3.74 -15.31
CA GLU A 75 -6.24 5.01 -14.70
C GLU A 75 -5.26 6.13 -15.07
N ASP A 76 -5.77 7.33 -15.36
CA ASP A 76 -4.93 8.50 -15.67
C ASP A 76 -4.16 8.96 -14.43
N SER A 77 -2.85 9.16 -14.59
CA SER A 77 -2.00 9.74 -13.54
C SER A 77 -1.87 11.25 -13.67
N ASP A 78 -1.21 11.88 -12.70
CA ASP A 78 -0.86 13.31 -12.79
C ASP A 78 0.35 13.56 -13.72
N TYR A 79 0.79 12.59 -14.53
CA TYR A 79 1.98 12.71 -15.37
C TYR A 79 1.68 12.54 -16.84
N VAL A 80 2.43 13.27 -17.66
CA VAL A 80 2.45 13.14 -19.11
C VAL A 80 3.87 12.92 -19.60
N LEU A 81 4.02 12.23 -20.72
CA LEU A 81 5.32 12.08 -21.41
C LEU A 81 5.29 12.79 -22.76
N SER A 82 6.44 13.30 -23.17
CA SER A 82 6.67 13.81 -24.52
C SER A 82 7.71 12.93 -25.21
N THR A 83 7.30 12.24 -26.28
CA THR A 83 8.22 11.46 -27.12
C THR A 83 9.17 12.38 -27.89
N GLU A 84 8.66 13.52 -28.39
CA GLU A 84 9.42 14.54 -29.09
C GLU A 84 10.47 15.23 -28.19
N GLY A 85 10.06 15.53 -26.95
CA GLY A 85 10.90 16.12 -25.92
C GLY A 85 11.83 15.10 -25.25
N LYS A 86 11.48 13.81 -25.31
CA LYS A 86 12.11 12.70 -24.58
C LYS A 86 12.15 12.94 -23.06
N TYR A 87 11.03 13.38 -22.47
CA TYR A 87 10.95 13.60 -21.03
C TYR A 87 9.55 13.30 -20.49
N ILE A 88 9.44 13.27 -19.16
CA ILE A 88 8.18 13.17 -18.40
C ILE A 88 7.97 14.47 -17.61
N LYS A 89 6.74 14.94 -17.49
CA LYS A 89 6.39 16.04 -16.59
C LYS A 89 5.05 15.79 -15.89
N GLU A 90 4.79 16.52 -14.81
CA GLU A 90 3.45 16.62 -14.25
C GLU A 90 2.49 17.26 -15.28
N GLY A 91 1.34 16.63 -15.46
CA GLY A 91 0.25 17.00 -16.33
C GLY A 91 -0.60 18.10 -15.69
N ALA A 92 -0.15 19.34 -15.84
CA ALA A 92 -1.08 20.48 -15.82
C ALA A 92 -1.70 20.66 -17.21
N ASP A 93 -2.84 21.36 -17.27
CA ASP A 93 -3.22 22.10 -18.48
C ASP A 93 -1.99 22.87 -18.99
N ILE A 94 -1.84 22.96 -20.31
CA ILE A 94 -0.70 23.66 -20.96
C ILE A 94 -0.47 25.00 -20.25
N LEU A 95 0.78 25.27 -19.86
CA LEU A 95 1.11 26.47 -19.09
C LEU A 95 0.60 27.71 -19.84
N PRO A 96 -0.27 28.54 -19.24
CA PRO A 96 -1.05 29.54 -19.97
C PRO A 96 -0.23 30.73 -20.49
N ASP A 97 1.01 30.91 -20.00
CA ASP A 97 1.88 32.04 -20.33
C ASP A 97 3.32 31.58 -20.60
N LEU A 98 3.51 30.98 -21.78
CA LEU A 98 4.78 30.35 -22.18
C LEU A 98 5.92 31.36 -22.41
N ASP A 99 5.60 32.58 -22.85
CA ASP A 99 6.62 33.59 -23.14
C ASP A 99 7.23 34.15 -21.85
N ASN A 100 6.41 34.54 -20.88
CA ASN A 100 6.91 34.98 -19.56
C ASN A 100 7.62 33.83 -18.83
N LEU A 101 7.12 32.60 -18.98
CA LEU A 101 7.78 31.43 -18.41
C LEU A 101 9.21 31.25 -18.96
N LYS A 102 9.41 31.47 -20.26
CA LYS A 102 10.74 31.36 -20.88
C LYS A 102 11.72 32.37 -20.29
N GLU A 103 11.26 33.57 -19.94
CA GLU A 103 12.06 34.57 -19.24
C GLU A 103 12.31 34.15 -17.79
N SER A 104 11.27 33.74 -17.05
CA SER A 104 11.38 33.37 -15.63
C SER A 104 12.30 32.18 -15.40
N ILE A 105 12.32 31.20 -16.31
CA ILE A 105 13.22 30.02 -16.22
C ILE A 105 14.70 30.44 -16.28
N LYS A 106 15.03 31.51 -17.01
CA LYS A 106 16.41 32.00 -17.13
C LYS A 106 16.87 32.75 -15.89
N THR A 107 15.95 33.43 -15.22
CA THR A 107 16.25 34.34 -14.11
C THR A 107 16.00 33.73 -12.73
N GLU A 108 15.05 32.79 -12.61
CA GLU A 108 14.62 32.19 -11.35
C GLU A 108 14.86 30.68 -11.33
N LYS A 109 15.22 30.15 -10.14
CA LYS A 109 15.15 28.72 -9.85
C LYS A 109 13.69 28.31 -9.66
N ASN A 110 12.92 28.22 -10.75
CA ASN A 110 11.53 27.79 -10.70
C ASN A 110 11.43 26.34 -10.17
N ALA A 111 10.76 26.16 -9.04
CA ALA A 111 10.71 24.87 -8.33
C ALA A 111 10.07 23.74 -9.15
N PHE A 112 9.05 24.05 -9.95
CA PHE A 112 8.40 23.08 -10.83
C PHE A 112 9.37 22.54 -11.89
N PHE A 113 10.08 23.43 -12.59
CA PHE A 113 11.10 23.03 -13.57
C PHE A 113 12.25 22.23 -12.93
N GLN A 114 12.68 22.61 -11.72
CA GLN A 114 13.72 21.88 -10.99
C GLN A 114 13.26 20.48 -10.55
N ASN A 115 12.01 20.34 -10.11
CA ASN A 115 11.42 19.03 -9.78
C ASN A 115 11.36 18.14 -11.03
N MET A 116 10.90 18.69 -12.17
CA MET A 116 10.83 17.93 -13.42
C MET A 116 12.22 17.59 -13.95
N LEU A 117 13.20 18.50 -13.86
CA LEU A 117 14.59 18.18 -14.20
C LEU A 117 15.14 17.04 -13.32
N THR A 118 14.86 17.10 -12.01
CA THR A 118 15.27 16.09 -11.03
C THR A 118 14.66 14.74 -11.35
N LEU A 119 13.35 14.68 -11.57
CA LEU A 119 12.61 13.49 -12.01
C LEU A 119 13.30 12.83 -13.21
N ASN A 120 13.51 13.60 -14.28
CA ASN A 120 14.05 13.08 -15.53
C ASN A 120 15.52 12.67 -15.39
N LYS A 121 16.34 13.42 -14.67
CA LYS A 121 17.74 13.04 -14.42
C LYS A 121 17.86 11.72 -13.66
N ILE A 122 17.00 11.49 -12.67
CA ILE A 122 16.99 10.25 -11.91
C ILE A 122 16.54 9.10 -12.81
N LEU A 123 15.41 9.26 -13.51
CA LEU A 123 14.84 8.20 -14.35
C LEU A 123 15.73 7.82 -15.53
N PHE A 124 16.22 8.81 -16.27
CA PHE A 124 16.89 8.58 -17.55
C PHE A 124 18.40 8.46 -17.44
N LEU A 125 19.02 9.08 -16.43
CA LEU A 125 20.48 9.10 -16.28
C LEU A 125 20.98 8.43 -15.00
N ASN A 126 20.10 8.02 -14.07
CA ASN A 126 20.51 7.51 -12.75
C ASN A 126 21.45 8.50 -12.03
N ASP A 127 21.16 9.81 -12.15
CA ASP A 127 22.04 10.90 -11.69
C ASP A 127 22.13 10.93 -10.15
N LYS A 128 23.31 10.61 -9.63
CA LYS A 128 23.57 10.53 -8.18
C LYS A 128 23.40 11.87 -7.44
N ASN A 129 23.69 12.99 -8.10
CA ASN A 129 23.52 14.31 -7.48
C ASN A 129 22.05 14.65 -7.37
N ALA A 130 21.25 14.35 -8.40
CA ALA A 130 19.81 14.50 -8.37
C ALA A 130 19.18 13.65 -7.26
N ILE A 131 19.58 12.38 -7.12
CA ILE A 131 19.12 11.48 -6.03
C ILE A 131 19.46 12.05 -4.65
N THR A 132 20.70 12.53 -4.47
CA THR A 132 21.17 13.08 -3.20
C THR A 132 20.41 14.35 -2.82
N ASN A 133 20.18 15.25 -3.78
CA ASN A 133 19.44 16.49 -3.55
C ASN A 133 17.96 16.22 -3.25
N LEU A 134 17.36 15.26 -3.97
CA LEU A 134 15.98 14.88 -3.77
C LEU A 134 15.76 14.26 -2.39
N SER A 135 16.71 13.46 -1.89
CA SER A 135 16.58 12.80 -0.57
C SER A 135 16.22 13.78 0.56
N ASN A 136 16.71 15.02 0.48
CA ASN A 136 16.49 16.09 1.46
C ASN A 136 15.32 17.04 1.12
N SER A 137 14.56 16.78 0.05
CA SER A 137 13.50 17.66 -0.44
C SER A 137 12.28 16.85 -0.93
N ASN A 138 11.24 17.56 -1.40
CA ASN A 138 10.00 17.08 -2.05
C ASN A 138 9.63 15.59 -1.82
N ASN A 139 8.81 15.30 -0.79
CA ASN A 139 8.38 13.94 -0.46
C ASN A 139 7.52 13.30 -1.55
N ASP A 140 6.66 14.07 -2.21
CA ASP A 140 5.75 13.55 -3.23
C ASP A 140 6.55 13.04 -4.43
N LEU A 141 7.53 13.81 -4.91
CA LEU A 141 8.39 13.39 -6.01
C LEU A 141 9.24 12.14 -5.66
N LYS A 142 9.70 12.01 -4.42
CA LYS A 142 10.39 10.78 -3.95
C LYS A 142 9.46 9.58 -4.02
N ASN A 143 8.25 9.73 -3.50
CA ASN A 143 7.25 8.69 -3.48
C ASN A 143 6.90 8.28 -4.91
N ASP A 144 6.65 9.23 -5.80
CA ASP A 144 6.30 8.95 -7.19
C ASP A 144 7.43 8.25 -7.95
N LEU A 145 8.67 8.72 -7.82
CA LEU A 145 9.84 8.05 -8.42
C LEU A 145 9.91 6.58 -8.04
N VAL A 146 9.82 6.31 -6.75
CA VAL A 146 9.94 4.97 -6.21
C VAL A 146 8.71 4.13 -6.59
N ILE A 147 7.50 4.66 -6.39
CA ILE A 147 6.25 3.91 -6.45
C ILE A 147 5.70 3.88 -7.87
N LEU A 148 5.46 5.03 -8.50
CA LEU A 148 4.90 5.13 -9.85
C LEU A 148 5.93 4.86 -10.96
N PHE A 149 7.17 5.29 -10.79
CA PHE A 149 8.19 5.14 -11.82
C PHE A 149 9.11 3.92 -11.61
N ASN A 150 8.76 3.01 -10.71
CA ASN A 150 9.48 1.76 -10.41
C ASN A 150 10.98 1.96 -10.09
N TYR A 151 11.38 3.15 -9.62
CA TYR A 151 12.77 3.47 -9.38
C TYR A 151 13.25 2.89 -8.03
N GLU A 152 13.74 1.66 -8.05
CA GLU A 152 14.24 0.94 -6.87
C GLU A 152 15.77 0.75 -6.85
N LYS A 153 16.50 1.50 -7.69
CA LYS A 153 17.96 1.36 -7.85
C LYS A 153 18.76 1.93 -6.66
N ASP A 154 18.14 2.81 -5.87
CA ASP A 154 18.75 3.44 -4.69
C ASP A 154 17.97 3.09 -3.42
N ASP A 155 18.61 2.35 -2.51
CA ASP A 155 17.98 1.83 -1.30
C ASP A 155 17.65 2.96 -0.30
N ASN A 156 18.43 4.04 -0.27
CA ASN A 156 18.20 5.16 0.65
C ASN A 156 16.99 6.00 0.22
N LEU A 157 16.88 6.29 -1.08
CA LEU A 157 15.72 6.94 -1.68
C LEU A 157 14.47 6.10 -1.44
N THR A 158 14.54 4.79 -1.71
CA THR A 158 13.44 3.85 -1.47
C THR A 158 13.02 3.88 0.00
N THR A 159 13.97 3.74 0.92
CA THR A 159 13.70 3.78 2.37
C THR A 159 13.06 5.11 2.80
N THR A 160 13.54 6.23 2.26
CA THR A 160 13.04 7.57 2.60
C THR A 160 11.63 7.80 2.06
N ALA A 161 11.32 7.30 0.86
CA ALA A 161 9.97 7.34 0.31
C ALA A 161 8.99 6.56 1.19
N LEU A 162 9.31 5.31 1.53
CA LEU A 162 8.42 4.46 2.35
C LEU A 162 8.21 4.97 3.79
N LYS A 163 9.16 5.75 4.33
CA LYS A 163 9.04 6.38 5.65
C LYS A 163 8.05 7.55 5.69
N ASN A 164 7.92 8.29 4.59
CA ASN A 164 7.17 9.55 4.54
C ASN A 164 5.83 9.41 3.81
N LEU A 165 5.21 8.23 3.88
CA LEU A 165 3.91 7.97 3.27
C LEU A 165 2.78 8.57 4.10
N SER A 166 1.83 9.20 3.40
CA SER A 166 0.50 9.51 3.93
C SER A 166 -0.30 8.22 4.20
N ARG A 167 -1.50 8.37 4.75
CA ARG A 167 -2.41 7.23 4.99
C ARG A 167 -2.81 6.59 3.65
N ALA A 168 -2.99 5.27 3.63
CA ALA A 168 -3.30 4.54 2.39
C ALA A 168 -4.61 5.01 1.74
N ASP A 169 -5.60 5.43 2.53
CA ASP A 169 -6.90 5.94 2.07
C ASP A 169 -6.83 7.31 1.38
N GLU A 170 -5.68 7.99 1.43
CA GLU A 170 -5.44 9.26 0.73
C GLU A 170 -4.91 9.06 -0.70
N PHE A 171 -4.47 7.85 -1.05
CA PHE A 171 -3.94 7.53 -2.37
C PHE A 171 -5.02 6.98 -3.31
N PRO A 172 -4.98 7.31 -4.62
CA PRO A 172 -5.85 6.70 -5.59
C PRO A 172 -5.49 5.22 -5.82
N ASN A 173 -6.44 4.45 -6.37
CA ASN A 173 -6.29 3.00 -6.52
C ASN A 173 -5.05 2.62 -7.34
N TYR A 174 -4.80 3.29 -8.47
CA TYR A 174 -3.63 3.00 -9.30
C TYR A 174 -2.31 3.14 -8.52
N TYR A 175 -2.25 4.09 -7.58
CA TYR A 175 -1.08 4.33 -6.75
C TYR A 175 -0.87 3.20 -5.74
N LEU A 176 -1.95 2.77 -5.08
CA LEU A 176 -1.93 1.60 -4.20
C LEU A 176 -1.53 0.33 -4.97
N LYS A 177 -2.03 0.14 -6.18
CA LYS A 177 -1.64 -0.97 -7.07
C LYS A 177 -0.16 -0.89 -7.47
N SER A 178 0.41 0.30 -7.65
CA SER A 178 1.85 0.46 -7.94
C SER A 178 2.76 0.06 -6.79
N PHE A 179 2.30 0.02 -5.53
CA PHE A 179 3.07 -0.63 -4.45
C PHE A 179 3.15 -2.14 -4.62
N LEU A 180 2.06 -2.75 -5.08
CA LEU A 180 1.89 -4.19 -5.19
C LEU A 180 2.62 -4.76 -6.39
N TRP A 181 2.48 -4.08 -7.54
CA TRP A 181 2.96 -4.57 -8.82
C TRP A 181 3.80 -3.55 -9.55
N PHE A 182 4.79 -4.04 -10.29
CA PHE A 182 5.47 -3.21 -11.28
C PHE A 182 4.46 -2.78 -12.35
N ASN A 183 4.56 -1.51 -12.73
CA ASN A 183 3.75 -0.89 -13.79
C ASN A 183 4.06 -1.42 -15.20
N ARG A 184 5.04 -2.33 -15.35
CA ARG A 184 5.35 -3.06 -16.59
C ARG A 184 4.74 -4.45 -16.59
N ILE A 185 4.40 -4.96 -17.79
CA ILE A 185 3.88 -6.32 -17.98
C ILE A 185 5.04 -7.27 -18.28
N ASP A 186 5.73 -7.75 -17.25
CA ASP A 186 6.77 -8.77 -17.37
C ASP A 186 6.52 -9.96 -16.41
N LYS A 187 7.49 -10.89 -16.33
CA LYS A 187 7.37 -12.10 -15.49
C LYS A 187 7.44 -11.80 -14.00
N GLU A 188 8.07 -10.70 -13.59
CA GLU A 188 8.26 -10.34 -12.20
C GLU A 188 7.28 -9.23 -11.83
N ARG A 189 5.99 -9.55 -11.73
CA ARG A 189 4.98 -8.53 -11.46
C ARG A 189 4.95 -8.05 -10.02
N ILE A 190 5.10 -8.92 -9.03
CA ILE A 190 4.98 -8.55 -7.60
C ILE A 190 6.26 -7.86 -7.12
N ARG A 191 6.14 -6.68 -6.52
CA ARG A 191 7.29 -5.91 -5.99
C ARG A 191 7.77 -6.44 -4.63
N LYS A 192 8.27 -7.68 -4.62
CA LYS A 192 8.59 -8.42 -3.38
C LYS A 192 9.58 -7.68 -2.45
N LYS A 193 10.68 -7.15 -2.99
CA LYS A 193 11.67 -6.36 -2.23
C LYS A 193 11.03 -5.12 -1.61
N MET A 194 10.23 -4.38 -2.39
CA MET A 194 9.51 -3.19 -1.93
C MET A 194 8.58 -3.51 -0.74
N LEU A 195 7.75 -4.54 -0.88
CA LEU A 195 6.78 -4.94 0.14
C LEU A 195 7.47 -5.43 1.43
N GLN A 196 8.59 -6.15 1.31
CA GLN A 196 9.41 -6.55 2.47
C GLN A 196 10.02 -5.37 3.22
N ASN A 197 10.37 -4.30 2.51
CA ASN A 197 10.84 -3.07 3.15
C ASN A 197 9.68 -2.30 3.78
N LEU A 198 8.54 -2.23 3.08
CA LEU A 198 7.35 -1.51 3.52
C LEU A 198 6.77 -2.09 4.82
N VAL A 199 6.71 -3.42 4.97
CA VAL A 199 6.20 -4.04 6.22
C VAL A 199 7.06 -3.71 7.44
N LYS A 200 8.38 -3.56 7.25
CA LYS A 200 9.32 -3.19 8.32
C LYS A 200 9.29 -1.70 8.64
N ILE A 201 9.19 -0.86 7.60
CA ILE A 201 9.27 0.59 7.72
C ILE A 201 7.94 1.20 8.15
N ASN A 202 6.84 0.71 7.56
CA ASN A 202 5.49 1.23 7.76
C ASN A 202 4.47 0.06 7.83
N PRO A 203 4.45 -0.68 8.96
CA PRO A 203 3.57 -1.83 9.13
C PRO A 203 2.08 -1.46 9.09
N SER A 204 1.72 -0.23 9.52
CA SER A 204 0.34 0.24 9.46
C SER A 204 -0.11 0.48 8.01
N PHE A 205 0.73 1.11 7.19
CA PHE A 205 0.42 1.27 5.77
C PHE A 205 0.32 -0.09 5.06
N THR A 206 1.20 -1.04 5.39
CA THR A 206 1.16 -2.40 4.81
C THR A 206 -0.16 -3.11 5.15
N TYR A 207 -0.63 -2.95 6.38
CA TYR A 207 -1.89 -3.49 6.85
C TYR A 207 -3.08 -2.93 6.06
N ASP A 208 -3.12 -1.61 5.86
CA ASP A 208 -4.16 -0.95 5.06
C ASP A 208 -4.10 -1.35 3.58
N LEU A 209 -2.88 -1.42 3.01
CA LEU A 209 -2.65 -1.89 1.64
C LEU A 209 -3.13 -3.33 1.44
N THR A 210 -2.98 -4.17 2.46
CA THR A 210 -3.45 -5.57 2.44
C THR A 210 -4.98 -5.64 2.44
N ARG A 211 -5.66 -4.79 3.24
CA ARG A 211 -7.13 -4.68 3.21
C ARG A 211 -7.66 -4.13 1.90
N PHE A 212 -6.96 -3.15 1.32
CA PHE A 212 -7.26 -2.66 -0.02
C PHE A 212 -7.23 -3.81 -1.03
N LEU A 213 -6.13 -4.59 -1.08
CA LEU A 213 -6.01 -5.70 -2.02
C LEU A 213 -7.04 -6.78 -1.75
N PHE A 214 -7.31 -7.12 -0.48
CA PHE A 214 -8.38 -8.04 -0.15
C PHE A 214 -9.69 -7.54 -0.78
N SER A 215 -10.10 -6.30 -0.54
CA SER A 215 -11.33 -5.73 -1.10
C SER A 215 -11.34 -5.68 -2.64
N ASP A 216 -10.18 -5.49 -3.28
CA ASP A 216 -10.04 -5.38 -4.74
C ASP A 216 -9.89 -6.75 -5.46
N ARG A 217 -9.58 -7.83 -4.73
CA ARG A 217 -9.16 -9.14 -5.29
C ARG A 217 -10.11 -9.74 -6.32
N ASN A 218 -11.41 -9.47 -6.17
CA ASN A 218 -12.46 -10.02 -7.02
C ASN A 218 -12.88 -9.08 -8.16
N LYS A 219 -12.37 -7.85 -8.21
CA LYS A 219 -12.68 -6.93 -9.31
C LYS A 219 -11.96 -7.36 -10.57
N ASN A 220 -12.65 -7.30 -11.69
CA ASN A 220 -12.06 -7.51 -13.00
C ASN A 220 -11.05 -6.39 -13.29
N ASP A 221 -9.83 -6.78 -13.65
CA ASP A 221 -8.75 -5.88 -14.05
C ASP A 221 -8.13 -6.44 -15.32
N LYS A 222 -7.93 -5.59 -16.33
CA LYS A 222 -7.42 -6.01 -17.64
C LYS A 222 -5.92 -6.32 -17.60
N GLN A 223 -5.19 -5.67 -16.69
CA GLN A 223 -3.74 -5.75 -16.60
C GLN A 223 -3.28 -6.74 -15.51
N ILE A 224 -4.15 -7.04 -14.54
CA ILE A 224 -3.86 -7.89 -13.38
C ILE A 224 -4.89 -9.01 -13.26
N ASP A 225 -4.46 -10.24 -13.57
CA ASP A 225 -5.32 -11.41 -13.43
C ASP A 225 -5.58 -11.77 -11.95
N SER A 226 -6.66 -12.55 -11.74
CA SER A 226 -7.09 -12.96 -10.41
C SER A 226 -6.04 -13.81 -9.68
N LYS A 227 -5.30 -14.68 -10.39
CA LYS A 227 -4.27 -15.52 -9.79
C LYS A 227 -3.16 -14.66 -9.18
N LEU A 228 -2.73 -13.62 -9.89
CA LEU A 228 -1.74 -12.65 -9.42
C LEU A 228 -2.25 -11.86 -8.21
N LYS A 229 -3.54 -11.46 -8.18
CA LYS A 229 -4.14 -10.82 -7.00
C LYS A 229 -4.09 -11.71 -5.77
N PHE A 230 -4.49 -12.98 -5.88
CA PHE A 230 -4.45 -13.93 -4.76
C PHE A 230 -3.02 -14.27 -4.33
N GLU A 231 -2.08 -14.41 -5.26
CA GLU A 231 -0.66 -14.62 -4.93
C GLU A 231 -0.09 -13.43 -4.16
N THR A 232 -0.45 -12.22 -4.57
CA THR A 232 0.00 -10.98 -3.94
C THR A 232 -0.60 -10.82 -2.54
N LEU A 233 -1.89 -11.16 -2.38
CA LEU A 233 -2.55 -11.16 -1.07
C LEU A 233 -1.90 -12.18 -0.13
N ALA A 234 -1.64 -13.39 -0.63
CA ALA A 234 -0.94 -14.44 0.12
C ALA A 234 0.47 -13.98 0.54
N TYR A 235 1.18 -13.29 -0.35
CA TYR A 235 2.50 -12.75 -0.05
C TYR A 235 2.47 -11.63 1.01
N LEU A 236 1.51 -10.70 0.94
CA LEU A 236 1.33 -9.66 1.96
C LEU A 236 1.03 -10.25 3.34
N LEU A 237 0.20 -11.30 3.39
CA LEU A 237 -0.07 -12.02 4.64
C LEU A 237 1.19 -12.72 5.15
N GLU A 238 1.94 -13.41 4.28
CA GLU A 238 3.20 -14.09 4.64
C GLU A 238 4.21 -13.13 5.29
N ILE A 239 4.46 -11.98 4.66
CA ILE A 239 5.45 -11.03 5.18
C ILE A 239 5.00 -10.40 6.51
N GLN A 240 3.70 -10.15 6.71
CA GLN A 240 3.17 -9.62 7.97
C GLN A 240 3.17 -10.68 9.09
N LEU A 241 2.81 -11.93 8.76
CA LEU A 241 2.94 -13.07 9.68
C LEU A 241 4.39 -13.31 10.11
N SER A 242 5.36 -12.88 9.29
CA SER A 242 6.79 -12.97 9.56
C SER A 242 7.38 -11.74 10.25
N ASN A 243 6.65 -10.61 10.30
CA ASN A 243 7.23 -9.33 10.71
C ASN A 243 7.26 -9.13 12.23
N ASP A 244 6.45 -9.86 12.99
CA ASP A 244 6.33 -9.64 14.42
C ASP A 244 6.76 -10.88 15.23
N ASP A 245 7.87 -10.76 15.98
CA ASP A 245 8.29 -11.70 17.03
C ASP A 245 7.46 -11.45 18.30
N LEU A 246 6.19 -11.84 18.27
CA LEU A 246 5.27 -11.58 19.38
C LEU A 246 5.06 -12.82 20.26
N ASN A 247 5.01 -12.58 21.56
CA ASN A 247 4.71 -13.60 22.56
C ASN A 247 3.27 -14.14 22.44
N ASP A 248 2.33 -13.32 21.93
CA ASP A 248 0.95 -13.71 21.65
C ASP A 248 0.68 -13.58 20.14
N LEU A 249 0.19 -14.66 19.54
CA LEU A 249 -0.16 -14.71 18.12
C LEU A 249 -1.30 -13.73 17.78
N ASN A 250 -2.18 -13.43 18.74
CA ASN A 250 -3.27 -12.48 18.54
C ASN A 250 -2.78 -11.03 18.39
N ASP A 251 -1.55 -10.73 18.80
CA ASP A 251 -0.96 -9.40 18.63
C ASP A 251 -0.33 -9.25 17.23
N ASN A 252 -0.12 -10.35 16.49
CA ASN A 252 0.42 -10.31 15.13
C ASN A 252 -0.64 -9.80 14.15
N ARG A 253 -0.35 -8.67 13.50
CA ARG A 253 -1.30 -8.02 12.58
C ARG A 253 -1.62 -8.87 11.35
N GLY A 254 -0.64 -9.61 10.85
CA GLY A 254 -0.83 -10.56 9.75
C GLY A 254 -1.80 -11.69 10.13
N TYR A 255 -1.70 -12.18 11.37
CA TYR A 255 -2.61 -13.18 11.89
C TYR A 255 -4.03 -12.63 12.05
N GLN A 256 -4.17 -11.43 12.62
CA GLN A 256 -5.47 -10.75 12.72
C GLN A 256 -6.14 -10.61 11.34
N LEU A 257 -5.42 -10.11 10.33
CA LEU A 257 -5.92 -10.01 8.96
C LEU A 257 -6.31 -11.36 8.39
N LEU A 258 -5.48 -12.38 8.58
CA LEU A 258 -5.76 -13.73 8.08
C LEU A 258 -7.10 -14.26 8.63
N GLN A 259 -7.32 -14.13 9.94
CA GLN A 259 -8.55 -14.58 10.59
C GLN A 259 -9.76 -13.76 10.14
N GLU A 260 -9.62 -12.43 10.05
CA GLU A 260 -10.65 -11.53 9.52
C GLU A 260 -11.04 -11.92 8.10
N PHE A 261 -10.06 -12.13 7.21
CA PHE A 261 -10.31 -12.46 5.81
C PHE A 261 -10.94 -13.84 5.63
N TYR A 262 -10.57 -14.84 6.43
CA TYR A 262 -11.23 -16.15 6.41
C TYR A 262 -12.67 -16.11 6.93
N LYS A 263 -12.94 -15.24 7.90
CA LYS A 263 -14.30 -15.00 8.39
C LYS A 263 -15.16 -14.32 7.32
N GLU A 264 -14.63 -13.30 6.65
CA GLU A 264 -15.33 -12.55 5.60
C GLU A 264 -15.48 -13.33 4.28
N ASP A 265 -14.48 -14.13 3.92
CA ASP A 265 -14.49 -14.97 2.71
C ASP A 265 -13.97 -16.37 3.02
N LYS A 266 -14.91 -17.25 3.35
CA LYS A 266 -14.64 -18.67 3.65
C LYS A 266 -14.00 -19.41 2.48
N ALA A 267 -14.22 -18.96 1.24
CA ALA A 267 -13.63 -19.59 0.06
C ALA A 267 -12.13 -19.26 -0.06
N LEU A 268 -11.65 -18.18 0.56
CA LEU A 268 -10.24 -17.78 0.51
C LEU A 268 -9.32 -18.89 1.07
N LYS A 269 -9.69 -19.51 2.19
CA LYS A 269 -8.91 -20.61 2.79
C LYS A 269 -8.79 -21.80 1.84
N ILE A 270 -9.88 -22.13 1.14
CA ILE A 270 -9.91 -23.20 0.13
C ILE A 270 -9.02 -22.83 -1.05
N THR A 271 -9.12 -21.59 -1.55
CA THR A 271 -8.27 -21.07 -2.64
C THR A 271 -6.80 -21.18 -2.28
N PHE A 272 -6.39 -20.70 -1.11
CA PHE A 272 -5.00 -20.81 -0.66
C PHE A 272 -4.55 -22.25 -0.47
N LYS A 273 -5.39 -23.11 0.13
CA LYS A 273 -5.06 -24.53 0.26
C LYS A 273 -4.84 -25.21 -1.11
N ASN A 274 -5.71 -24.92 -2.08
CA ASN A 274 -5.60 -25.47 -3.44
C ASN A 274 -4.37 -24.96 -4.19
N THR A 275 -3.85 -23.77 -3.85
CA THR A 275 -2.59 -23.24 -4.39
C THR A 275 -1.37 -23.60 -3.53
N ASN A 276 -1.51 -24.53 -2.57
CA ASN A 276 -0.48 -24.88 -1.61
C ASN A 276 0.11 -23.63 -0.91
N TYR A 277 -0.76 -22.67 -0.59
CA TYR A 277 -0.45 -21.37 0.00
C TYR A 277 0.64 -20.61 -0.77
N TYR A 278 0.78 -20.86 -2.08
CA TYR A 278 1.88 -20.36 -2.90
C TYR A 278 3.29 -20.68 -2.34
N ARG A 279 3.39 -21.74 -1.52
CA ARG A 279 4.58 -22.18 -0.77
C ARG A 279 5.03 -21.20 0.33
N PHE A 280 4.13 -20.36 0.81
CA PHE A 280 4.35 -19.45 1.94
C PHE A 280 4.11 -20.19 3.26
N GLN A 281 5.20 -20.52 3.95
CA GLN A 281 5.19 -21.43 5.10
C GLN A 281 4.49 -20.84 6.32
N LYS A 282 4.62 -19.53 6.57
CA LYS A 282 3.92 -18.92 7.71
C LYS A 282 2.44 -18.86 7.41
N LEU A 283 2.06 -18.48 6.20
CA LEU A 283 0.66 -18.50 5.77
C LEU A 283 0.04 -19.89 5.93
N GLU A 284 0.69 -20.94 5.44
CA GLU A 284 0.26 -22.33 5.62
C GLU A 284 0.09 -22.67 7.11
N LYS A 285 1.17 -22.49 7.90
CA LYS A 285 1.17 -22.78 9.34
C LYS A 285 0.03 -22.08 10.08
N TYR A 286 -0.16 -20.79 9.84
CA TYR A 286 -1.11 -19.96 10.58
C TYR A 286 -2.54 -20.07 10.05
N SER A 287 -2.74 -20.63 8.85
CA SER A 287 -4.08 -20.90 8.31
C SER A 287 -4.79 -22.05 9.02
N ASP A 288 -4.02 -22.99 9.57
CA ASP A 288 -4.53 -24.20 10.22
C ASP A 288 -4.61 -24.07 11.75
N ILE A 289 -4.15 -22.95 12.31
CA ILE A 289 -4.42 -22.64 13.72
C ILE A 289 -5.90 -22.28 13.84
N GLU A 290 -6.65 -23.13 14.53
CA GLU A 290 -8.02 -22.81 14.93
C GLU A 290 -7.98 -21.50 15.73
N ASN A 291 -8.76 -20.51 15.28
CA ASN A 291 -8.89 -19.27 16.01
C ASN A 291 -9.45 -19.58 17.40
N PRO A 292 -8.75 -19.28 18.50
CA PRO A 292 -9.33 -19.45 19.82
C PRO A 292 -10.59 -18.58 20.00
N ALA A 293 -10.79 -17.53 19.17
CA ALA A 293 -12.01 -16.75 19.12
C ALA A 293 -13.14 -17.38 18.28
N GLU A 294 -12.88 -18.35 17.40
CA GLU A 294 -13.93 -19.18 16.78
C GLU A 294 -14.32 -20.38 17.66
N SER A 295 -13.63 -20.58 18.80
CA SER A 295 -14.18 -21.36 19.92
C SER A 295 -15.23 -20.59 20.72
N GLU A 296 -15.91 -19.60 20.12
CA GLU A 296 -17.13 -18.93 20.60
C GLU A 296 -18.35 -19.87 20.67
N TYR A 297 -18.14 -21.11 21.12
CA TYR A 297 -19.04 -21.62 22.14
C TYR A 297 -18.47 -21.13 23.46
N THR A 298 -19.08 -20.10 24.05
CA THR A 298 -19.07 -19.94 25.52
C THR A 298 -19.32 -21.32 26.12
N LYS A 299 -18.25 -22.00 26.55
CA LYS A 299 -18.39 -23.23 27.31
C LYS A 299 -18.83 -22.80 28.68
N ARG A 300 -19.99 -23.30 29.08
CA ARG A 300 -20.45 -23.17 30.44
C ARG A 300 -19.63 -24.08 31.34
N GLY A 301 -19.52 -23.67 32.58
CA GLY A 301 -18.90 -24.46 33.61
C GLY A 301 -19.38 -23.98 34.96
N TYR A 302 -18.98 -24.71 35.99
CA TYR A 302 -19.32 -24.40 37.36
C TYR A 302 -18.06 -24.26 38.20
N ILE A 303 -18.11 -23.35 39.17
CA ILE A 303 -17.02 -23.19 40.13
C ILE A 303 -17.05 -24.36 41.10
N GLU A 304 -15.92 -25.03 41.29
CA GLU A 304 -15.70 -26.04 42.32
C GLU A 304 -14.45 -25.72 43.10
N ASP A 305 -14.64 -25.15 44.30
CA ASP A 305 -13.56 -24.89 45.24
C ASP A 305 -13.89 -25.48 46.62
N LYS A 306 -12.89 -26.10 47.25
CA LYS A 306 -13.00 -26.70 48.59
C LYS A 306 -13.27 -25.65 49.66
N ASP A 307 -12.85 -24.41 49.40
CA ASP A 307 -13.06 -23.26 50.29
C ASP A 307 -14.49 -22.70 50.20
N GLY A 308 -15.35 -23.26 49.34
CA GLY A 308 -16.74 -22.83 49.14
C GLY A 308 -16.91 -21.61 48.24
N PHE A 309 -15.80 -20.97 47.83
CA PHE A 309 -15.75 -19.89 46.85
C PHE A 309 -14.37 -19.83 46.20
N THR A 310 -14.26 -19.10 45.09
CA THR A 310 -12.97 -18.77 44.48
C THR A 310 -12.87 -17.28 44.14
N ASN A 311 -11.64 -16.79 43.99
CA ASN A 311 -11.35 -15.39 43.69
C ASN A 311 -11.30 -15.18 42.17
N ILE A 312 -11.96 -14.13 41.70
CA ILE A 312 -11.82 -13.60 40.34
C ILE A 312 -10.68 -12.58 40.38
N ARG A 313 -9.62 -12.82 39.60
CA ARG A 313 -8.40 -12.00 39.62
C ARG A 313 -8.23 -11.17 38.37
N LYS A 314 -7.49 -10.08 38.48
CA LYS A 314 -7.22 -9.16 37.36
C LYS A 314 -6.29 -9.74 36.32
N ASP A 315 -5.29 -10.52 36.75
CA ASP A 315 -4.28 -11.16 35.89
C ASP A 315 -4.13 -12.66 36.20
N LYS A 316 -3.39 -13.35 35.30
CA LYS A 316 -3.18 -14.82 35.28
C LYS A 316 -2.19 -15.31 36.36
N ASN A 317 -2.35 -14.89 37.62
CA ASN A 317 -1.50 -15.34 38.73
C ASN A 317 -2.20 -15.19 40.09
N SER A 318 -1.70 -15.91 41.11
CA SER A 318 -2.30 -15.98 42.44
C SER A 318 -2.08 -14.74 43.32
N SER A 319 -1.14 -13.86 42.96
CA SER A 319 -0.84 -12.62 43.69
C SER A 319 -1.55 -11.39 43.11
N SER A 320 -2.23 -11.52 41.97
CA SER A 320 -2.94 -10.43 41.31
C SER A 320 -4.14 -9.96 42.13
N GLU A 321 -4.49 -8.69 41.92
CA GLU A 321 -5.65 -8.01 42.50
C GLU A 321 -6.92 -8.86 42.38
N ILE A 322 -7.65 -8.98 43.50
CA ILE A 322 -8.93 -9.69 43.55
C ILE A 322 -10.03 -8.70 43.16
N LEU A 323 -10.66 -8.96 42.01
CA LEU A 323 -11.77 -8.16 41.48
C LEU A 323 -13.12 -8.55 42.11
N GLY A 324 -13.19 -9.75 42.70
CA GLY A 324 -14.36 -10.25 43.40
C GLY A 324 -14.24 -11.73 43.74
N THR A 325 -15.33 -12.30 44.27
CA THR A 325 -15.45 -13.72 44.58
C THR A 325 -16.67 -14.33 43.91
N VAL A 326 -16.61 -15.63 43.66
CA VAL A 326 -17.72 -16.43 43.10
C VAL A 326 -17.84 -17.73 43.91
N LYS A 327 -19.06 -18.10 44.30
CA LYS A 327 -19.31 -19.25 45.18
C LYS A 327 -19.18 -20.57 44.41
N THR A 328 -18.75 -21.62 45.08
CA THR A 328 -18.83 -23.00 44.57
C THR A 328 -20.27 -23.34 44.17
N GLY A 329 -20.43 -24.01 43.03
CA GLY A 329 -21.70 -24.32 42.38
C GLY A 329 -22.24 -23.22 41.47
N SER A 330 -21.64 -22.02 41.44
CA SER A 330 -22.08 -20.96 40.52
C SER A 330 -21.67 -21.28 39.09
N GLU A 331 -22.59 -21.09 38.15
CA GLU A 331 -22.34 -21.16 36.72
C GLU A 331 -21.49 -19.96 36.27
N ILE A 332 -20.60 -20.21 35.30
CA ILE A 332 -19.77 -19.22 34.66
C ILE A 332 -19.71 -19.45 33.15
N GLU A 333 -19.52 -18.37 32.41
CA GLU A 333 -19.15 -18.42 31.00
C GLU A 333 -17.64 -18.40 30.88
N ILE A 334 -17.06 -19.40 30.21
CA ILE A 334 -15.62 -19.46 29.94
C ILE A 334 -15.36 -18.78 28.60
N ILE A 335 -14.73 -17.61 28.63
CA ILE A 335 -14.49 -16.77 27.45
C ILE A 335 -13.16 -17.10 26.79
N LYS A 336 -12.11 -17.39 27.59
CA LYS A 336 -10.78 -17.79 27.07
C LYS A 336 -10.13 -18.82 27.97
N LYS A 337 -9.62 -19.90 27.37
CA LYS A 337 -8.75 -20.89 28.02
C LYS A 337 -7.31 -20.65 27.59
N ASN A 338 -6.48 -20.12 28.49
CA ASN A 338 -5.06 -19.90 28.21
C ASN A 338 -4.21 -20.35 29.41
N GLY A 339 -3.47 -21.43 29.25
CA GLY A 339 -2.69 -22.03 30.33
C GLY A 339 -3.56 -22.43 31.53
N ASP A 340 -3.05 -22.18 32.73
CA ASP A 340 -3.72 -22.56 33.97
C ASP A 340 -4.76 -21.54 34.46
N TRP A 341 -4.85 -20.37 33.85
CA TRP A 341 -5.76 -19.29 34.25
C TRP A 341 -6.72 -18.95 33.13
N TRP A 342 -8.01 -19.18 33.36
CA TRP A 342 -9.05 -18.99 32.35
C TRP A 342 -9.80 -17.68 32.61
N PHE A 343 -10.13 -16.96 31.53
CA PHE A 343 -10.92 -15.74 31.60
C PHE A 343 -12.40 -16.10 31.57
N VAL A 344 -13.15 -15.64 32.58
CA VAL A 344 -14.54 -16.04 32.82
C VAL A 344 -15.43 -14.83 33.04
N ILE A 345 -16.73 -15.01 32.80
CA ILE A 345 -17.79 -14.08 33.19
C ILE A 345 -18.74 -14.82 34.11
N THR A 346 -19.02 -14.25 35.29
CA THR A 346 -20.03 -14.77 36.21
C THR A 346 -21.43 -14.34 35.79
N GLN A 347 -22.47 -15.04 36.29
CA GLN A 347 -23.87 -14.66 36.03
C GLN A 347 -24.21 -13.23 36.48
N ASP A 348 -23.53 -12.68 37.48
CA ASP A 348 -23.68 -11.27 37.92
C ASP A 348 -22.82 -10.27 37.11
N GLY A 349 -22.16 -10.73 36.04
CA GLY A 349 -21.48 -9.90 35.05
C GLY A 349 -20.03 -9.53 35.39
N LYS A 350 -19.45 -10.05 36.49
CA LYS A 350 -18.04 -9.82 36.83
C LYS A 350 -17.13 -10.59 35.89
N LYS A 351 -16.02 -9.95 35.49
CA LYS A 351 -15.06 -10.50 34.52
C LYS A 351 -13.68 -10.57 35.13
N GLY A 352 -12.96 -11.67 34.90
CA GLY A 352 -11.58 -11.82 35.33
C GLY A 352 -11.07 -13.25 35.18
N TYR A 353 -9.91 -13.53 35.77
CA TYR A 353 -9.22 -14.81 35.67
C TYR A 353 -9.48 -15.69 36.89
N VAL A 354 -9.74 -16.97 36.63
CA VAL A 354 -9.87 -18.03 37.64
C VAL A 354 -8.97 -19.19 37.24
N HIS A 355 -8.30 -19.81 38.22
CA HIS A 355 -7.43 -20.95 37.95
C HIS A 355 -8.26 -22.18 37.53
N LYS A 356 -7.85 -22.89 36.47
CA LYS A 356 -8.61 -23.98 35.86
C LYS A 356 -8.98 -25.11 36.83
N SER A 357 -8.17 -25.31 37.88
CA SER A 357 -8.44 -26.33 38.90
C SER A 357 -9.68 -26.05 39.75
N LYS A 358 -10.28 -24.86 39.60
CA LYS A 358 -11.49 -24.42 40.31
C LYS A 358 -12.73 -24.44 39.42
N ILE A 359 -12.61 -24.97 38.20
CA ILE A 359 -13.66 -24.92 37.18
C ILE A 359 -13.91 -26.34 36.67
N ILE A 360 -15.15 -26.80 36.79
CA ILE A 360 -15.66 -27.95 36.04
C ILE A 360 -16.27 -27.41 34.74
N VAL A 361 -15.92 -28.00 33.61
CA VAL A 361 -16.46 -27.65 32.30
C VAL A 361 -17.58 -28.61 31.94
N ASP A 362 -18.67 -28.09 31.39
CA ASP A 362 -19.80 -28.88 30.87
C ASP A 362 -19.45 -29.70 29.62
#